data_AF-A0A7L3XLA5-F1
#
_entry.id   AF-A0A7L3XLA5-F1
#
_cell.length_a   1.000
_cell.length_b   1.000
_cell.length_c   1.000
_cell.angle_alpha   90.00
_cell.angle_beta   90.00
_cell.angle_gamma   90.00
#
_symmetry.space_group_name_H-M   'P 1'
#
loop_
_entity.id
_entity.type
_entity.pdbx_description
1 polymer ?
#
loop_
_entity_poly.entity_id
_entity_poly.type
_entity_poly.pdbx_seq_one_letter_code
_entity_poly.pdbx_strand_id
1 'polypeptide(L)' 'FQYLKRFEQGYNLDTFCYEAHSVEGNPAECLQQLLLHCGITDPSWSELRNFTWFLNVQLRDCEASVFCNPDFVQDTLQGF' A
#
# COMPACT_ATOMS: atom_id res chain seq x y z
N PHE A 1 -5.16 -0.16 -0.33
CA PHE A 1 -5.76 0.44 0.87
C PHE A 1 -5.00 0.06 2.14
N GLN A 2 -4.92 -1.23 2.49
CA GLN A 2 -4.29 -1.70 3.75
C GLN A 2 -2.87 -1.18 3.97
N TYR A 3 -2.03 -1.17 2.93
CA TYR A 3 -0.69 -0.55 2.97
C TYR A 3 -0.72 0.93 3.32
N LEU A 4 -1.55 1.74 2.63
CA LEU A 4 -1.69 3.18 2.90
C LEU A 4 -2.19 3.43 4.33
N LYS A 5 -3.21 2.66 4.77
CA LYS A 5 -3.76 2.77 6.12
C LYS A 5 -2.69 2.53 7.18
N ARG A 6 -1.87 1.48 7.01
CA ARG A 6 -0.79 1.14 7.95
C ARG A 6 0.35 2.15 7.90
N PHE A 7 0.70 2.63 6.71
CA PHE A 7 1.69 3.67 6.51
C PHE A 7 1.34 4.95 7.27
N GLU A 8 0.10 5.45 7.14
CA GLU A 8 -0.38 6.63 7.87
C GLU A 8 -0.41 6.44 9.38
N GLN A 9 -0.61 5.19 9.83
CA GLN A 9 -0.59 4.83 11.25
C GLN A 9 0.84 4.64 11.80
N GLY A 10 1.88 4.75 10.96
CA GLY A 10 3.27 4.55 11.34
C GLY A 10 3.62 3.10 11.69
N TYR A 11 2.84 2.13 11.20
CA TYR A 11 3.18 0.72 11.36
C TYR A 11 4.39 0.35 10.50
N ASN A 12 5.23 -0.54 11.01
CA ASN A 12 6.28 -1.16 10.21
C ASN A 12 5.63 -2.08 9.14
N LEU A 13 6.02 -1.89 7.88
CA LEU A 13 5.54 -2.65 6.73
C LEU A 13 6.50 -3.76 6.29
N ASP A 14 7.71 -3.85 6.85
CA ASP A 14 8.77 -4.81 6.47
C ASP A 14 8.29 -6.27 6.50
N THR A 15 7.35 -6.59 7.40
CA THR A 15 6.80 -7.94 7.57
C THR A 15 5.34 -8.04 7.15
N PHE A 16 4.78 -7.00 6.55
CA PHE A 16 3.38 -7.00 6.13
C PHE A 16 3.28 -7.47 4.68
N CYS A 17 2.39 -8.44 4.43
CA CYS A 17 1.99 -8.86 3.10
C CYS A 17 0.46 -8.85 3.03
N TYR A 18 -0.09 -8.48 1.89
CA TYR A 18 -1.53 -8.53 1.68
C TYR A 18 -2.03 -9.98 1.66
N GLU A 19 -3.04 -10.26 2.49
CA GLU A 19 -3.77 -11.53 2.44
C GLU A 19 -4.97 -11.41 1.50
N ALA A 20 -5.05 -12.28 0.48
CA ALA A 20 -6.14 -12.25 -0.47
C ALA A 20 -7.51 -12.37 0.22
N HIS A 21 -8.46 -11.51 -0.18
CA HIS A 21 -9.82 -11.40 0.39
C HIS A 21 -9.90 -10.82 1.80
N SER A 22 -8.77 -10.46 2.42
CA SER A 22 -8.82 -9.67 3.66
C SER A 22 -9.39 -8.28 3.38
N VAL A 23 -10.26 -7.82 4.27
CA VAL A 23 -10.91 -6.51 4.20
C VAL A 23 -10.63 -5.78 5.49
N GLU A 24 -10.25 -4.51 5.36
CA GLU A 24 -10.05 -3.61 6.49
C GLU A 24 -10.78 -2.31 6.25
N GLY A 25 -11.23 -1.68 7.34
CA GLY A 25 -11.91 -0.40 7.29
C GLY A 25 -13.23 -0.45 6.53
N ASN A 26 -13.65 0.70 6.03
CA ASN A 26 -14.88 0.86 5.25
C ASN A 26 -14.62 1.70 3.98
N PRO A 27 -15.58 1.77 3.04
CA PRO A 27 -15.38 2.50 1.78
C PRO A 27 -15.07 3.99 1.95
N ALA A 28 -15.59 4.65 2.99
CA ALA A 28 -15.33 6.06 3.25
C ALA A 28 -13.89 6.28 3.73
N GLU A 29 -13.41 5.43 4.66
CA GLU A 29 -12.00 5.41 5.07
C GLU A 29 -11.08 5.13 3.86
N CYS A 30 -11.46 4.17 3.00
CA CYS A 30 -10.72 3.87 1.79
C CYS A 30 -10.60 5.10 0.88
N LEU A 31 -11.72 5.75 0.59
CA LEU A 31 -11.72 6.94 -0.24
C LEU A 31 -10.88 8.06 0.36
N GLN A 32 -10.99 8.31 1.67
CA GLN A 32 -10.20 9.34 2.35
C GLN A 32 -8.69 9.10 2.20
N GLN A 33 -8.24 7.86 2.39
CA GLN A 33 -6.83 7.49 2.21
C GLN A 33 -6.37 7.67 0.77
N LEU A 34 -7.19 7.29 -0.22
CA LEU A 34 -6.85 7.49 -1.62
C LEU A 34 -6.74 8.96 -1.99
N LEU A 35 -7.67 9.80 -1.52
CA LEU A 35 -7.64 11.24 -1.74
C LEU A 35 -6.39 11.88 -1.14
N LEU A 36 -6.00 11.47 0.08
CA LEU A 36 -4.80 11.97 0.76
C LEU A 36 -3.51 11.67 -0.02
N HIS A 37 -3.40 10.46 -0.58
CA HIS A 37 -2.15 9.98 -1.19
C HIS A 37 -2.07 10.12 -2.71
N CYS A 38 -3.17 10.41 -3.41
CA CYS A 38 -3.13 10.52 -4.87
C CYS A 38 -2.36 11.75 -5.39
N GLY A 39 -2.06 12.73 -4.52
CA GLY A 39 -1.26 13.91 -4.85
C GLY A 39 -1.94 14.93 -5.78
N ILE A 40 -3.21 14.72 -6.10
CA ILE A 40 -4.01 15.58 -6.99
C ILE A 40 -5.11 16.24 -6.15
N THR A 41 -5.29 17.56 -6.34
CA THR A 41 -6.39 18.29 -5.71
C THR A 41 -7.67 18.06 -6.52
N ASP A 42 -8.74 17.64 -5.84
CA ASP A 42 -10.06 17.34 -6.44
C ASP A 42 -10.00 16.33 -7.63
N PRO A 43 -9.50 15.10 -7.39
CA PRO A 43 -9.32 14.13 -8.46
C PRO A 43 -10.65 13.57 -8.95
N SER A 44 -10.71 13.29 -10.24
CA SER A 44 -11.76 12.46 -10.85
C SER A 44 -11.66 11.00 -10.39
N TRP A 45 -12.76 10.26 -10.53
CA TRP A 45 -12.77 8.81 -10.28
C TRP A 45 -11.78 8.04 -11.15
N SER A 46 -11.53 8.50 -12.38
CA SER A 46 -10.55 7.89 -13.28
C SER A 46 -9.12 8.08 -12.77
N GLU A 47 -8.79 9.24 -12.20
CA GLU A 47 -7.48 9.49 -11.59
C GLU A 47 -7.27 8.62 -10.34
N LEU A 48 -8.28 8.52 -9.47
CA LEU A 48 -8.23 7.63 -8.31
C LEU A 48 -8.08 6.16 -8.72
N ARG A 49 -8.77 5.73 -9.77
CA ARG A 49 -8.63 4.37 -10.33
C ARG A 49 -7.23 4.14 -10.90
N ASN A 50 -6.67 5.11 -11.62
CA ASN A 50 -5.33 4.99 -12.20
C ASN A 50 -4.26 4.94 -11.10
N PHE A 51 -4.37 5.79 -10.08
CA PHE A 51 -3.51 5.79 -8.90
C PHE A 51 -3.56 4.44 -8.17
N THR A 52 -4.76 3.96 -7.84
CA THR A 52 -4.93 2.67 -7.14
C THR A 52 -4.40 1.50 -7.96
N TRP A 53 -4.62 1.51 -9.27
CA TRP A 53 -4.09 0.47 -10.15
C TRP A 53 -2.56 0.47 -10.17
N PHE A 54 -1.95 1.64 -10.38
CA PHE A 54 -0.50 1.80 -10.37
C PHE A 54 0.08 1.29 -9.05
N LEU A 55 -0.43 1.77 -7.91
CA LEU A 55 0.03 1.38 -6.59
C LEU A 55 -0.13 -0.13 -6.35
N ASN A 56 -1.26 -0.71 -6.77
CA ASN A 56 -1.51 -2.14 -6.63
C ASN A 56 -0.49 -3.00 -7.40
N VAL A 57 -0.11 -2.59 -8.61
CA VAL A 57 0.93 -3.31 -9.38
C VAL A 57 2.28 -3.20 -8.66
N GLN A 58 2.68 -2.00 -8.22
CA GLN A 58 3.96 -1.80 -7.53
C GLN A 58 4.06 -2.60 -6.22
N LEU A 59 2.98 -2.62 -5.42
CA LEU A 59 2.97 -3.39 -4.16
C LEU A 59 3.05 -4.89 -4.41
N ARG A 60 2.34 -5.41 -5.42
CA ARG A 60 2.43 -6.82 -5.80
C ARG A 60 3.83 -7.21 -6.27
N ASP A 61 4.48 -6.33 -7.02
CA ASP A 61 5.85 -6.55 -7.48
C ASP A 61 6.86 -6.50 -6.31
N CYS A 62 6.66 -5.62 -5.30
CA CYS A 62 7.48 -5.64 -4.08
C CYS A 62 7.25 -6.91 -3.26
N GLU A 63 6.01 -7.35 -3.02
CA GLU A 63 5.74 -8.60 -2.29
C GLU A 63 6.42 -9.83 -2.95
N ALA A 64 6.59 -9.82 -4.27
CA ALA A 64 7.28 -10.87 -5.01
C ALA A 64 8.81 -10.67 -5.09
N SER A 65 9.34 -9.54 -4.65
CA SER A 65 10.75 -9.19 -4.73
C SER A 65 11.56 -9.85 -3.63
N VAL A 66 12.72 -10.41 -3.99
CA VAL A 66 13.71 -10.95 -3.02
C VAL A 66 14.20 -9.89 -2.04
N PHE A 67 14.13 -8.61 -2.41
CA PHE A 67 14.55 -7.49 -1.56
C PHE A 67 13.52 -7.14 -0.47
N CYS A 68 12.24 -7.47 -0.68
CA CYS A 68 11.18 -7.24 0.31
C CYS A 68 10.93 -8.48 1.19
N ASN A 69 11.72 -9.56 1.03
CA ASN A 69 11.55 -10.78 1.81
C ASN A 69 12.53 -10.81 3.00
N PRO A 70 12.01 -10.72 4.25
CA PRO A 70 12.84 -10.63 5.46
C PRO A 70 13.73 -11.86 5.70
N ASP A 71 13.36 -13.05 5.18
CA ASP A 71 14.17 -14.26 5.30
C ASP A 71 15.50 -14.15 4.52
N PHE A 72 15.53 -13.35 3.45
CA PHE A 72 16.72 -13.17 2.61
C PHE A 72 17.55 -11.95 3.02
N VAL A 73 16.91 -10.85 3.42
CA VAL A 73 17.58 -9.57 3.67
C VAL A 73 17.91 -9.35 5.15
N GLN A 74 17.28 -10.10 6.05
CA GLN A 74 17.39 -9.96 7.50
C GLN A 74 17.20 -8.49 7.90
N ASP A 75 18.04 -7.96 8.78
CA ASP A 75 17.93 -6.59 9.27
C ASP A 75 18.62 -5.56 8.35
N THR A 76 19.15 -5.98 7.20
CA THR A 76 20.00 -5.15 6.35
C THR A 76 19.22 -4.08 5.58
N LEU A 77 17.94 -4.33 5.28
CA LEU A 77 17.07 -3.46 4.47
C LEU A 77 15.78 -3.05 5.21
N GLN A 78 15.82 -2.94 6.54
CA GLN A 78 14.67 -2.47 7.31
C GLN A 78 14.23 -1.07 6.85
N GLY A 79 12.93 -0.89 6.61
CA GLY A 79 12.33 0.35 6.14
C GLY A 79 12.43 0.62 4.63
N PHE A 80 12.86 -0.37 3.84
CA PHE A 80 12.83 -0.34 2.37
C PHE A 80 11.43 -0.64 1.82
#